data_AF-A0A8T4IKQ4-F1
#
_entry.id   AF-A0A8T4IKQ4-F1
#
_cell.length_a   1.000
_cell.length_b   1.000
_cell.length_c   1.000
_cell.angle_alpha   90.00
_cell.angle_beta   90.00
_cell.angle_gamma   90.00
#
_symmetry.space_group_name_H-M   'P 1'
#
loop_
_entity.id
_entity.type
_entity.pdbx_description
1 polymer ?
#
loop_
_entity_poly.entity_id
_entity_poly.type
_entity_poly.pdbx_seq_one_letter_code
_entity_poly.pdbx_strand_id
1 'polypeptide(L)'
;MAPETATPPGTRHGTQPDTWDTQVLVVGAGPVGLMLAGELRLGGADVVVLEQRAAPVEESRASTLHARTMEILDSRGLLARFGTLPNQRRGHFGGIPMDLTLPGPYPGQWKVPQPTTERLLQDWALSLGADVRRGHTLRGLTDNGDHVAADVEGPEGPLRLRAAYLVGCDGERGDVRRLAGIGLRGTEAGRELVRADVADIDIRDRRFERLERGLAIASRGAGGLTRVMAHAYGRPPRDRGGKAPDFTEVAEVWHTVTGEDISHGTPVWTNAFGDVCLQATDYRRGRVLLAGDAAHQQLPAGGQALNLGLQDAVNLGWKLARTVLGTAPGTLLDTYHAERHTAGARILANIQTQALLLLGGREADGPRAVMTELIAYEPAVRRRLAGMVSGLGVAYGTDEDGHPLLGVPLPHLNLVADGAHTTSAALLREGRPVLLSLGGAVEHGGSARLAAAVAPWAGRVSHVRAALAPMSGPASPDASGGGAGTVSGSASGAAAPVSASDSACPGYPEPRIDSGEAVLLRPDGHVAWAGTGEETGALTEALRYWFGPPDVGSPRTGPPNSGPPNSPQDGARSAAAPPS
;
A
#
# COMPACT_ATOMS: atom_id res chain seq x y z
N MET A 1 -0.89 40.38 -51.95
CA MET A 1 -1.28 38.96 -52.02
C MET A 1 -0.45 38.22 -50.98
N ALA A 2 -1.11 37.38 -50.16
CA ALA A 2 -0.65 36.73 -48.91
C ALA A 2 -0.88 37.55 -47.62
N PRO A 3 -1.32 36.90 -46.51
CA PRO A 3 -2.35 37.43 -45.62
C PRO A 3 -1.85 37.84 -44.22
N GLU A 4 -2.60 38.73 -43.59
CA GLU A 4 -2.54 39.06 -42.17
C GLU A 4 -2.80 37.83 -41.30
N THR A 5 -1.84 37.49 -40.45
CA THR A 5 -2.02 36.52 -39.36
C THR A 5 -2.52 37.26 -38.12
N ALA A 6 -3.75 36.93 -37.73
CA ALA A 6 -4.42 37.41 -36.54
C ALA A 6 -3.62 37.14 -35.25
N THR A 7 -3.45 38.19 -34.44
CA THR A 7 -3.02 38.10 -33.05
C THR A 7 -4.16 37.56 -32.20
N PRO A 8 -3.97 36.49 -31.39
CA PRO A 8 -4.99 36.08 -30.42
C PRO A 8 -5.00 37.03 -29.22
N PRO A 9 -6.17 37.32 -28.63
CA PRO A 9 -6.31 38.30 -27.56
C PRO A 9 -6.05 37.68 -26.18
N GLY A 10 -5.59 38.53 -25.26
CA GLY A 10 -6.05 38.49 -23.88
C GLY A 10 -5.20 37.71 -22.89
N THR A 11 -4.11 38.34 -22.47
CA THR A 11 -3.54 38.29 -21.12
C THR A 11 -4.57 37.89 -20.05
N ARG A 12 -4.33 36.75 -19.39
CA ARG A 12 -4.86 36.46 -18.06
C ARG A 12 -4.28 37.50 -17.10
N HIS A 13 -5.04 38.53 -16.79
CA HIS A 13 -4.76 39.39 -15.64
C HIS A 13 -5.56 38.86 -14.45
N GLY A 14 -4.86 38.03 -13.67
CA GLY A 14 -5.28 37.43 -12.42
C GLY A 14 -4.02 36.82 -11.82
N THR A 15 -3.22 37.66 -11.16
CA THR A 15 -1.97 37.40 -10.41
C THR A 15 -1.45 35.95 -10.39
N GLN A 16 -0.52 35.59 -11.28
CA GLN A 16 0.53 34.55 -11.09
C GLN A 16 1.53 34.58 -12.28
N PRO A 17 2.76 33.99 -12.23
CA PRO A 17 2.92 32.55 -11.93
C PRO A 17 4.28 32.05 -11.32
N ASP A 18 4.29 30.79 -10.85
CA ASP A 18 5.38 29.80 -10.84
C ASP A 18 6.74 30.07 -10.15
N THR A 19 7.11 29.28 -9.13
CA THR A 19 8.51 29.27 -8.61
C THR A 19 9.11 27.88 -8.38
N TRP A 20 8.43 26.81 -8.75
CA TRP A 20 8.85 25.43 -8.51
C TRP A 20 8.67 24.65 -9.82
N ASP A 21 9.66 23.86 -10.22
CA ASP A 21 9.58 22.99 -11.40
C ASP A 21 8.53 21.89 -11.22
N THR A 22 8.22 21.57 -9.97
CA THR A 22 7.17 20.63 -9.55
C THR A 22 6.74 20.94 -8.11
N GLN A 23 5.55 20.51 -7.70
CA GLN A 23 5.16 20.59 -6.29
C GLN A 23 5.89 19.53 -5.46
N VAL A 24 6.02 18.31 -5.98
CA VAL A 24 6.74 17.23 -5.29
C VAL A 24 7.77 16.60 -6.22
N LEU A 25 9.00 16.48 -5.74
CA LEU A 25 10.06 15.73 -6.40
C LEU A 25 10.25 14.38 -5.70
N VAL A 26 10.00 13.29 -6.39
CA VAL A 26 10.24 11.93 -5.88
C VAL A 26 11.55 11.41 -6.47
N VAL A 27 12.44 10.88 -5.62
CA VAL A 27 13.74 10.35 -6.05
C VAL A 27 13.72 8.84 -5.93
N GLY A 28 13.78 8.14 -7.07
CA GLY A 28 13.68 6.70 -7.21
C GLY A 28 12.36 6.27 -7.87
N ALA A 29 12.43 5.63 -9.05
CA ALA A 29 11.28 5.04 -9.74
C ALA A 29 11.15 3.54 -9.48
N GLY A 30 11.46 3.11 -8.25
CA GLY A 30 11.06 1.80 -7.74
C GLY A 30 9.57 1.76 -7.41
N PRO A 31 9.05 0.62 -6.96
CA PRO A 31 7.61 0.44 -6.72
C PRO A 31 7.06 1.43 -5.67
N VAL A 32 7.85 1.77 -4.65
CA VAL A 32 7.46 2.76 -3.63
C VAL A 32 7.32 4.16 -4.22
N GLY A 33 8.31 4.62 -4.98
CA GLY A 33 8.29 5.95 -5.60
C GLY A 33 7.20 6.08 -6.67
N LEU A 34 6.97 5.03 -7.45
CA LEU A 34 5.89 4.99 -8.45
C LEU A 34 4.50 4.96 -7.80
N MET A 35 4.31 4.18 -6.73
CA MET A 35 3.08 4.22 -5.94
C MET A 35 2.84 5.62 -5.36
N LEU A 36 3.87 6.23 -4.77
CA LEU A 36 3.78 7.56 -4.19
C LEU A 36 3.43 8.61 -5.25
N ALA A 37 4.07 8.54 -6.41
CA ALA A 37 3.77 9.45 -7.52
C ALA A 37 2.30 9.35 -7.96
N GLY A 38 1.78 8.13 -8.10
CA GLY A 38 0.36 7.92 -8.41
C GLY A 38 -0.57 8.44 -7.30
N GLU A 39 -0.28 8.19 -6.02
CA GLU A 39 -1.08 8.72 -4.90
C GLU A 39 -1.08 10.26 -4.85
N LEU A 40 0.07 10.88 -5.10
CA LEU A 40 0.21 12.34 -5.16
C LEU A 40 -0.61 12.93 -6.32
N ARG A 41 -0.51 12.33 -7.51
CA ARG A 41 -1.29 12.74 -8.68
C ARG A 41 -2.80 12.51 -8.48
N LEU A 42 -3.18 11.41 -7.85
CA LEU A 42 -4.57 11.12 -7.48
C LEU A 42 -5.11 12.19 -6.52
N GLY A 43 -4.27 12.66 -5.59
CA GLY A 43 -4.56 13.79 -4.70
C GLY A 43 -4.48 15.17 -5.36
N GLY A 44 -4.14 15.26 -6.65
CA GLY A 44 -4.11 16.49 -7.44
C GLY A 44 -2.80 17.28 -7.40
N ALA A 45 -1.72 16.75 -6.81
CA ALA A 45 -0.42 17.43 -6.76
C ALA A 45 0.40 17.21 -8.04
N ASP A 46 1.22 18.17 -8.45
CA ASP A 46 2.21 18.03 -9.52
C ASP A 46 3.45 17.28 -9.06
N VAL A 47 3.91 16.32 -9.87
CA VAL A 47 4.95 15.36 -9.49
C VAL A 47 5.94 15.12 -10.60
N VAL A 48 7.22 15.22 -10.26
CA VAL A 48 8.34 14.72 -11.07
C VAL A 48 9.01 13.59 -10.30
N VAL A 49 9.29 12.47 -10.98
CA VAL A 49 10.03 11.32 -10.46
C VAL A 49 11.38 11.27 -11.15
N LEU A 50 12.47 11.27 -10.40
CA LEU A 50 13.83 11.10 -10.92
C LEU A 50 14.29 9.67 -10.70
N GLU A 51 14.82 9.03 -11.73
CA GLU A 51 15.43 7.69 -11.64
C GLU A 51 16.79 7.67 -12.31
N GLN A 52 17.80 7.22 -11.56
CA GLN A 52 19.18 7.17 -12.06
C GLN A 52 19.37 6.17 -13.21
N ARG A 53 18.61 5.06 -13.23
CA ARG A 53 18.73 4.05 -14.29
C ARG A 53 18.02 4.51 -15.55
N ALA A 54 18.71 4.38 -16.70
CA ALA A 54 18.13 4.67 -18.01
C ALA A 54 16.99 3.71 -18.39
N ALA A 55 17.01 2.47 -17.87
CA ALA A 55 16.00 1.44 -18.12
C ALA A 55 15.56 0.77 -16.81
N PRO A 56 14.34 0.21 -16.73
CA PRO A 56 13.91 -0.66 -15.64
C PRO A 56 14.82 -1.89 -15.47
N VAL A 57 14.80 -2.46 -14.27
CA VAL A 57 15.48 -3.72 -13.97
C VAL A 57 14.53 -4.86 -14.34
N GLU A 58 14.97 -5.81 -15.17
CA GLU A 58 14.14 -6.95 -15.57
C GLU A 58 14.30 -8.14 -14.59
N GLU A 59 15.36 -8.15 -13.78
CA GLU A 59 15.64 -9.20 -12.82
C GLU A 59 14.80 -9.09 -11.53
N SER A 60 14.13 -10.19 -11.16
CA SER A 60 13.19 -10.21 -10.03
C SER A 60 13.90 -10.32 -8.67
N ARG A 61 13.97 -9.20 -7.93
CA ARG A 61 14.54 -9.12 -6.57
C ARG A 61 13.54 -9.50 -5.48
N ALA A 62 12.30 -9.00 -5.58
CA ALA A 62 11.17 -9.30 -4.72
C ALA A 62 10.06 -10.01 -5.49
N SER A 63 9.35 -10.92 -4.82
CA SER A 63 8.36 -11.77 -5.47
C SER A 63 7.05 -11.92 -4.72
N THR A 64 6.79 -11.18 -3.65
CA THR A 64 5.64 -11.45 -2.76
C THR A 64 4.84 -10.18 -2.45
N LEU A 65 3.56 -10.18 -2.80
CA LEU A 65 2.58 -9.21 -2.30
C LEU A 65 1.73 -9.88 -1.21
N HIS A 66 1.45 -9.13 -0.16
CA HIS A 66 0.64 -9.58 0.98
C HIS A 66 -0.77 -9.02 0.97
N ALA A 67 -1.67 -9.62 1.75
CA ALA A 67 -3.08 -9.26 1.81
C ALA A 67 -3.32 -7.75 1.95
N ARG A 68 -2.61 -7.03 2.83
CA ARG A 68 -2.80 -5.58 2.98
C ARG A 68 -2.44 -4.79 1.71
N THR A 69 -1.41 -5.22 1.00
CA THR A 69 -1.04 -4.62 -0.29
C THR A 69 -2.06 -4.94 -1.37
N MET A 70 -2.66 -6.14 -1.35
CA MET A 70 -3.77 -6.46 -2.25
C MET A 70 -4.98 -5.55 -1.99
N GLU A 71 -5.33 -5.30 -0.73
CA GLU A 71 -6.41 -4.35 -0.37
C GLU A 71 -6.10 -2.92 -0.84
N ILE A 72 -4.85 -2.48 -0.73
CA ILE A 72 -4.40 -1.18 -1.24
C ILE A 72 -4.54 -1.11 -2.76
N LEU A 73 -4.14 -2.15 -3.48
CA LEU A 73 -4.26 -2.17 -4.94
C LEU A 73 -5.73 -2.21 -5.36
N ASP A 74 -6.61 -2.89 -4.63
CA ASP A 74 -8.06 -2.90 -4.90
C ASP A 74 -8.68 -1.52 -4.65
N SER A 75 -8.28 -0.87 -3.56
CA SER A 75 -8.76 0.46 -3.20
C SER A 75 -8.31 1.55 -4.16
N ARG A 76 -7.47 1.22 -5.15
CA ARG A 76 -7.08 2.07 -6.29
C ARG A 76 -7.50 1.49 -7.65
N GLY A 77 -8.24 0.38 -7.66
CA GLY A 77 -8.71 -0.27 -8.89
C GLY A 77 -7.59 -0.89 -9.74
N LEU A 78 -6.45 -1.21 -9.14
CA LEU A 78 -5.25 -1.68 -9.83
C LEU A 78 -5.18 -3.21 -9.96
N LEU A 79 -5.87 -3.95 -9.09
CA LEU A 79 -5.76 -5.42 -9.07
C LEU A 79 -6.12 -6.10 -10.40
N ALA A 80 -7.18 -5.64 -11.07
CA ALA A 80 -7.63 -6.24 -12.32
C ALA A 80 -6.54 -6.21 -13.42
N ARG A 81 -5.62 -5.24 -13.37
CA ARG A 81 -4.54 -5.09 -14.34
C ARG A 81 -3.44 -6.16 -14.21
N PHE A 82 -3.36 -6.85 -13.07
CA PHE A 82 -2.44 -7.97 -12.89
C PHE A 82 -2.95 -9.28 -13.53
N GLY A 83 -4.23 -9.36 -13.89
CA GLY A 83 -4.86 -10.62 -14.28
C GLY A 83 -4.90 -11.63 -13.12
N THR A 84 -4.82 -12.92 -13.44
CA THR A 84 -4.79 -13.98 -12.42
C THR A 84 -3.40 -14.11 -11.81
N LEU A 85 -3.28 -13.79 -10.53
CA LEU A 85 -2.03 -13.91 -9.78
C LEU A 85 -1.94 -15.24 -9.03
N PRO A 86 -0.78 -15.94 -9.07
CA PRO A 86 -0.56 -17.14 -8.27
C PRO A 86 -0.65 -16.84 -6.77
N ASN A 87 -1.63 -17.44 -6.09
CA ASN A 87 -1.84 -17.33 -4.65
C ASN A 87 -1.24 -18.54 -3.92
N GLN A 88 -0.59 -18.29 -2.79
CA GLN A 88 -0.20 -19.29 -1.81
C GLN A 88 -0.77 -18.94 -0.44
N ARG A 89 -1.54 -19.86 0.16
CA ARG A 89 -2.02 -19.71 1.54
C ARG A 89 -0.94 -19.95 2.58
N ARG A 90 0.03 -20.81 2.26
CA ARG A 90 1.16 -21.13 3.14
C ARG A 90 2.28 -20.10 3.00
N GLY A 91 2.72 -19.58 4.13
CA GLY A 91 3.89 -18.73 4.29
C GLY A 91 4.89 -19.30 5.29
N HIS A 92 5.58 -18.41 6.00
CA HIS A 92 6.44 -18.77 7.12
C HIS A 92 6.61 -17.59 8.08
N PHE A 93 7.07 -17.87 9.29
CA PHE A 93 7.66 -16.90 10.21
C PHE A 93 9.09 -17.36 10.52
N GLY A 94 10.10 -16.67 9.97
CA GLY A 94 11.51 -17.09 10.15
C GLY A 94 11.81 -18.52 9.66
N GLY A 95 11.24 -18.93 8.53
CA GLY A 95 11.36 -20.29 7.99
C GLY A 95 10.45 -21.34 8.64
N ILE A 96 9.78 -21.04 9.76
CA ILE A 96 8.78 -21.93 10.37
C ILE A 96 7.48 -21.86 9.54
N PRO A 97 6.99 -22.95 8.94
CA PRO A 97 5.80 -22.91 8.10
C PRO A 97 4.55 -22.50 8.88
N MET A 98 3.73 -21.63 8.30
CA MET A 98 2.42 -21.29 8.85
C MET A 98 1.42 -20.95 7.74
N ASP A 99 0.12 -21.04 8.06
CA ASP A 99 -0.96 -20.57 7.20
C ASP A 99 -1.16 -19.06 7.40
N LEU A 100 -1.18 -18.30 6.30
CA LEU A 100 -1.33 -16.84 6.27
C LEU A 100 -2.78 -16.40 6.02
N THR A 101 -3.74 -17.32 5.97
CA THR A 101 -5.14 -17.01 5.74
C THR A 101 -5.71 -16.25 6.94
N LEU A 102 -6.25 -15.07 6.65
CA LEU A 102 -7.04 -14.25 7.54
C LEU A 102 -8.39 -13.95 6.85
N PRO A 103 -9.44 -13.60 7.61
CA PRO A 103 -10.71 -13.18 7.02
C PRO A 103 -10.53 -12.00 6.07
N GLY A 104 -11.19 -12.07 4.91
CA GLY A 104 -11.11 -11.04 3.88
C GLY A 104 -11.10 -11.64 2.46
N PRO A 105 -11.18 -10.79 1.42
CA PRO A 105 -11.20 -11.22 0.02
C PRO A 105 -9.84 -11.71 -0.47
N TYR A 106 -8.76 -11.37 0.25
CA TYR A 106 -7.39 -11.70 -0.11
C TYR A 106 -6.73 -12.58 0.96
N PRO A 107 -7.10 -13.87 1.07
CA PRO A 107 -6.41 -14.80 1.96
C PRO A 107 -5.08 -15.27 1.37
N GLY A 108 -3.98 -15.07 2.11
CA GLY A 108 -2.65 -15.61 1.78
C GLY A 108 -1.64 -14.58 1.26
N GLN A 109 -0.79 -15.01 0.33
CA GLN A 109 0.25 -14.20 -0.32
C GLN A 109 0.32 -14.49 -1.82
N TRP A 110 0.76 -13.51 -2.63
CA TRP A 110 0.79 -13.62 -4.09
C TRP A 110 2.19 -13.54 -4.63
N LYS A 111 2.52 -14.44 -5.56
CA LYS A 111 3.80 -14.42 -6.25
C LYS A 111 3.75 -13.51 -7.47
N VAL A 112 4.33 -12.33 -7.35
CA VAL A 112 4.37 -11.31 -8.41
C VAL A 112 5.81 -10.86 -8.61
N PRO A 113 6.41 -11.04 -9.80
CA PRO A 113 7.70 -10.47 -10.11
C PRO A 113 7.66 -8.95 -9.93
N GLN A 114 8.64 -8.40 -9.21
CA GLN A 114 8.73 -6.96 -8.96
C GLN A 114 8.66 -6.09 -10.25
N PRO A 115 9.29 -6.45 -11.39
CA PRO A 115 9.18 -5.66 -12.63
C PRO A 115 7.74 -5.54 -13.14
N THR A 116 6.89 -6.55 -12.89
CA THR A 116 5.46 -6.49 -13.22
C THR A 116 4.74 -5.44 -12.38
N THR A 117 5.02 -5.40 -11.08
CA THR A 117 4.47 -4.38 -10.18
C THR A 117 4.97 -2.98 -10.56
N GLU A 118 6.26 -2.81 -10.84
CA GLU A 118 6.86 -1.53 -11.25
C GLU A 118 6.22 -1.01 -12.53
N ARG A 119 6.11 -1.83 -13.58
CA ARG A 119 5.48 -1.44 -14.84
C ARG A 119 4.03 -0.99 -14.64
N LEU A 120 3.24 -1.75 -13.89
CA LEU A 120 1.85 -1.40 -13.62
C LEU A 120 1.73 -0.07 -12.87
N LEU A 121 2.56 0.14 -11.84
CA LEU A 121 2.55 1.38 -11.06
C LEU A 121 3.05 2.57 -11.87
N GLN A 122 4.03 2.36 -12.75
CA GLN A 122 4.48 3.39 -13.68
C GLN A 122 3.37 3.80 -14.64
N ASP A 123 2.72 2.83 -15.29
CA ASP A 123 1.62 3.10 -16.22
C ASP A 123 0.47 3.83 -15.52
N TRP A 124 0.17 3.46 -14.26
CA TRP A 124 -0.80 4.15 -13.44
C TRP A 124 -0.40 5.60 -13.13
N ALA A 125 0.82 5.82 -12.62
CA ALA A 125 1.31 7.16 -12.31
C ALA A 125 1.35 8.08 -13.55
N LEU A 126 1.82 7.55 -14.69
CA LEU A 126 1.82 8.26 -15.97
C LEU A 126 0.39 8.59 -16.44
N SER A 127 -0.55 7.66 -16.29
CA SER A 127 -1.96 7.90 -16.66
C SER A 127 -2.63 9.00 -15.83
N LEU A 128 -2.11 9.27 -14.64
CA LEU A 128 -2.53 10.39 -13.78
C LEU A 128 -1.72 11.67 -14.02
N GLY A 129 -0.72 11.64 -14.90
CA GLY A 129 0.09 12.80 -15.30
C GLY A 129 1.36 13.02 -14.48
N ALA A 130 1.93 11.99 -13.84
CA ALA A 130 3.28 12.09 -13.28
C ALA A 130 4.32 12.20 -14.39
N ASP A 131 5.36 13.02 -14.19
CA ASP A 131 6.53 13.10 -15.09
C ASP A 131 7.65 12.20 -14.56
N VAL A 132 7.96 11.10 -15.27
CA VAL A 132 8.99 10.14 -14.85
C VAL A 132 10.24 10.29 -15.72
N ARG A 133 11.32 10.82 -15.14
CA ARG A 133 12.60 11.11 -15.80
C ARG A 133 13.66 10.09 -15.44
N ARG A 134 13.95 9.18 -16.38
CA ARG A 134 15.01 8.16 -16.26
C ARG A 134 16.38 8.71 -16.69
N GLY A 135 17.46 8.08 -16.22
CA GLY A 135 18.82 8.58 -16.42
C GLY A 135 19.15 9.86 -15.65
N HIS A 136 18.35 10.22 -14.64
CA HIS A 136 18.53 11.44 -13.84
C HIS A 136 18.95 11.07 -12.41
N THR A 137 20.15 11.49 -12.01
CA THR A 137 20.74 11.14 -10.71
C THR A 137 20.80 12.35 -9.80
N LEU A 138 20.20 12.27 -8.61
CA LEU A 138 20.36 13.31 -7.59
C LEU A 138 21.81 13.32 -7.07
N ARG A 139 22.44 14.49 -7.06
CA ARG A 139 23.81 14.70 -6.56
C ARG A 139 23.87 15.55 -5.30
N GLY A 140 22.92 16.46 -5.14
CA GLY A 140 22.83 17.38 -4.01
C GLY A 140 21.39 17.77 -3.73
N LEU A 141 21.11 18.14 -2.48
CA LEU A 141 19.84 18.76 -2.11
C LEU A 141 20.09 19.84 -1.04
N THR A 142 19.23 20.85 -1.01
CA THR A 142 19.23 21.90 0.01
C THR A 142 17.79 22.27 0.35
N ASP A 143 17.40 22.15 1.61
CA ASP A 143 16.13 22.65 2.12
C ASP A 143 16.29 24.13 2.51
N ASN A 144 15.62 25.03 1.78
CA ASN A 144 15.66 26.47 2.00
C ASN A 144 14.54 26.95 2.95
N GLY A 145 13.75 26.03 3.52
CA GLY A 145 12.66 26.33 4.45
C GLY A 145 11.33 26.66 3.78
N ASP A 146 11.34 27.32 2.62
CA ASP A 146 10.17 27.48 1.75
C ASP A 146 10.15 26.48 0.59
N HIS A 147 11.31 26.00 0.12
CA HIS A 147 11.43 24.99 -0.94
C HIS A 147 12.70 24.15 -0.84
N VAL A 148 12.73 23.02 -1.56
CA VAL A 148 13.92 22.19 -1.75
C VAL A 148 14.52 22.47 -3.12
N ALA A 149 15.82 22.79 -3.17
CA ALA A 149 16.61 22.80 -4.39
C ALA A 149 17.35 21.47 -4.53
N ALA A 150 17.28 20.85 -5.70
CA ALA A 150 17.89 19.57 -6.03
C ALA A 150 18.87 19.71 -7.18
N ASP A 151 20.12 19.29 -6.97
CA ASP A 151 21.15 19.20 -8.02
C ASP A 151 21.07 17.83 -8.67
N VAL A 152 20.83 17.80 -9.98
CA VAL A 152 20.56 16.58 -10.73
C VAL A 152 21.54 16.48 -11.89
N GLU A 153 22.17 15.33 -12.03
CA GLU A 153 22.92 14.96 -13.23
C GLU A 153 21.96 14.29 -14.21
N GLY A 154 21.67 14.93 -15.34
CA GLY A 154 20.84 14.38 -16.40
C GLY A 154 21.65 13.95 -17.63
N PRO A 155 20.99 13.36 -18.64
CA PRO A 155 21.67 12.91 -19.87
C PRO A 155 22.26 14.06 -20.71
N GLU A 156 21.72 15.27 -20.56
CA GLU A 156 22.18 16.49 -21.26
C GLU A 156 23.15 17.33 -20.39
N GLY A 157 23.50 16.84 -19.20
CA GLY A 157 24.37 17.51 -18.24
C GLY A 157 23.66 17.90 -16.93
N PRO A 158 24.33 18.67 -16.07
CA PRO A 158 23.80 19.05 -14.77
C PRO A 158 22.66 20.07 -14.89
N LEU A 159 21.62 19.88 -14.11
CA LEU A 159 20.50 20.81 -13.95
C LEU A 159 20.11 20.95 -12.47
N ARG A 160 19.40 22.03 -12.15
CA ARG A 160 18.85 22.27 -10.81
C ARG A 160 17.34 22.35 -10.88
N LEU A 161 16.67 21.59 -10.02
CA LEU A 161 15.21 21.57 -9.89
C LEU A 161 14.79 22.15 -8.53
N ARG A 162 13.65 22.82 -8.50
CA ARG A 162 13.02 23.38 -7.30
C ARG A 162 11.68 22.70 -7.06
N ALA A 163 11.46 22.21 -5.84
CA ALA A 163 10.23 21.51 -5.47
C ALA A 163 9.74 21.86 -4.07
N ALA A 164 8.44 21.70 -3.83
CA ALA A 164 7.86 22.01 -2.52
C ALA A 164 8.21 21.05 -1.42
N TYR A 165 8.31 19.80 -1.81
CA TYR A 165 8.87 18.75 -1.00
C TYR A 165 9.68 17.82 -1.89
N LEU A 166 10.65 17.17 -1.27
CA LEU A 166 11.44 16.11 -1.90
C LEU A 166 11.24 14.83 -1.08
N VAL A 167 10.90 13.73 -1.75
CA VAL A 167 10.73 12.43 -1.11
C VAL A 167 11.76 11.42 -1.64
N GLY A 168 12.58 10.89 -0.73
CA GLY A 168 13.52 9.80 -1.02
C GLY A 168 12.81 8.45 -1.04
N CYS A 169 12.79 7.82 -2.21
CA CYS A 169 12.33 6.47 -2.48
C CYS A 169 13.43 5.66 -3.22
N ASP A 170 14.68 6.04 -2.98
CA ASP A 170 15.90 5.69 -3.72
C ASP A 170 16.61 4.43 -3.18
N GLY A 171 15.84 3.59 -2.47
CA GLY A 171 16.28 2.29 -1.98
C GLY A 171 17.27 2.37 -0.81
N GLU A 172 17.89 1.23 -0.50
CA GLU A 172 18.77 1.07 0.68
C GLU A 172 19.92 2.10 0.70
N ARG A 173 20.50 2.44 -0.46
CA ARG A 173 21.58 3.43 -0.55
C ARG A 173 21.17 4.78 0.06
N GLY A 174 19.91 5.19 -0.14
CA GLY A 174 19.30 6.35 0.48
C GLY A 174 20.15 7.61 0.32
N ASP A 175 20.45 8.00 -0.92
CA ASP A 175 21.19 9.24 -1.21
C ASP A 175 20.45 10.45 -0.66
N VAL A 176 19.11 10.50 -0.78
CA VAL A 176 18.30 11.55 -0.14
C VAL A 176 18.50 11.56 1.37
N ARG A 177 18.41 10.39 2.03
CA ARG A 177 18.62 10.25 3.48
C ARG A 177 19.99 10.80 3.89
N ARG A 178 21.04 10.40 3.16
CA ARG A 178 22.43 10.81 3.42
C ARG A 178 22.63 12.31 3.20
N LEU A 179 22.15 12.85 2.09
CA LEU A 179 22.27 14.27 1.77
C LEU A 179 21.48 15.17 2.74
N ALA A 180 20.34 14.68 3.26
CA ALA A 180 19.57 15.37 4.30
C ALA A 180 20.15 15.19 5.73
N GLY A 181 21.23 14.42 5.88
CA GLY A 181 21.86 14.13 7.17
C GLY A 181 20.97 13.34 8.14
N ILE A 182 20.01 12.57 7.62
CA ILE A 182 19.11 11.75 8.44
C ILE A 182 19.84 10.47 8.85
N GLY A 183 19.90 10.19 10.14
CA GLY A 183 20.62 9.04 10.68
C GLY A 183 19.85 7.73 10.50
N LEU A 184 20.55 6.60 10.63
CA LEU A 184 19.96 5.27 10.77
C LEU A 184 20.20 4.75 12.19
N ARG A 185 19.24 4.01 12.74
CA ARG A 185 19.35 3.32 14.04
C ARG A 185 18.88 1.88 13.92
N GLY A 186 19.55 0.97 14.62
CA GLY A 186 19.19 -0.43 14.67
C GLY A 186 20.42 -1.33 14.73
N THR A 187 20.36 -2.48 14.04
CA THR A 187 21.42 -3.49 14.06
C THR A 187 22.05 -3.62 12.67
N GLU A 188 23.38 -3.49 12.61
CA GLU A 188 24.16 -3.78 11.41
C GLU A 188 24.08 -5.28 11.04
N ALA A 189 24.36 -5.62 9.78
CA ALA A 189 24.35 -7.00 9.35
C ALA A 189 25.40 -7.84 10.12
N GLY A 190 24.96 -8.92 10.74
CA GLY A 190 25.80 -9.93 11.39
C GLY A 190 25.81 -11.27 10.65
N ARG A 191 24.83 -11.49 9.76
CA ARG A 191 24.67 -12.70 8.93
C ARG A 191 24.38 -12.31 7.49
N GLU A 192 24.75 -13.17 6.56
CA GLU A 192 24.53 -12.95 5.13
C GLU A 192 23.96 -14.20 4.47
N LEU A 193 22.99 -14.01 3.58
CA LEU A 193 22.48 -15.04 2.69
C LEU A 193 22.89 -14.72 1.25
N VAL A 194 23.54 -15.68 0.61
CA VAL A 194 23.90 -15.61 -0.81
C VAL A 194 22.83 -16.29 -1.65
N ARG A 195 22.59 -15.76 -2.84
CA ARG A 195 21.55 -16.23 -3.77
C ARG A 195 22.10 -16.29 -5.20
N ALA A 196 21.68 -17.30 -5.94
CA ALA A 196 21.85 -17.35 -7.39
C ALA A 196 20.62 -17.96 -8.08
N ASP A 197 20.38 -17.53 -9.32
CA ASP A 197 19.54 -18.25 -10.28
C ASP A 197 20.47 -18.94 -11.26
N VAL A 198 20.40 -20.28 -11.33
CA VAL A 198 21.40 -21.12 -11.99
C VAL A 198 20.71 -22.05 -12.99
N ALA A 199 21.21 -22.06 -14.23
CA ALA A 199 20.82 -23.04 -15.24
C ALA A 199 21.74 -24.27 -15.17
N ASP A 200 21.33 -25.36 -15.83
CA ASP A 200 22.16 -26.55 -16.03
C ASP A 200 22.59 -27.27 -14.73
N ILE A 201 21.81 -27.13 -13.67
CA ILE A 201 21.96 -27.89 -12.42
C ILE A 201 20.73 -28.75 -12.15
N ASP A 202 20.96 -29.92 -11.53
CA ASP A 202 19.93 -30.82 -11.06
C ASP A 202 20.15 -31.18 -9.59
N ILE A 203 19.43 -30.46 -8.72
CA ILE A 203 19.48 -30.61 -7.27
C ILE A 203 18.05 -30.67 -6.74
N ARG A 204 17.85 -31.33 -5.59
CA ARG A 204 16.53 -31.41 -4.97
C ARG A 204 16.05 -30.05 -4.47
N ASP A 205 14.74 -29.84 -4.54
CA ASP A 205 14.09 -28.70 -3.90
C ASP A 205 14.27 -28.75 -2.38
N ARG A 206 14.47 -27.57 -1.78
CA ARG A 206 14.67 -27.37 -0.34
C ARG A 206 13.91 -26.14 0.11
N ARG A 207 13.04 -26.28 1.11
CA ARG A 207 12.27 -25.16 1.66
C ARG A 207 12.73 -24.83 3.07
N PHE A 208 13.58 -23.80 3.18
CA PHE A 208 14.16 -23.33 4.46
C PHE A 208 14.82 -24.46 5.26
N GLU A 209 15.55 -25.33 4.59
CA GLU A 209 16.14 -26.51 5.22
C GLU A 209 17.37 -26.10 6.04
N ARG A 210 17.32 -26.34 7.35
CA ARG A 210 18.45 -26.14 8.25
C ARG A 210 19.25 -27.43 8.35
N LEU A 211 20.52 -27.34 7.98
CA LEU A 211 21.53 -28.38 8.03
C LEU A 211 22.54 -28.07 9.15
N GLU A 212 23.41 -29.02 9.45
CA GLU A 212 24.41 -28.89 10.52
C GLU A 212 25.29 -27.63 10.35
N ARG A 213 25.62 -27.27 9.11
CA ARG A 213 26.54 -26.18 8.77
C ARG A 213 25.86 -24.90 8.29
N GLY A 214 24.54 -24.87 8.15
CA GLY A 214 23.85 -23.69 7.65
C GLY A 214 22.40 -23.91 7.20
N LEU A 215 21.90 -22.97 6.41
CA LEU A 215 20.58 -22.98 5.78
C LEU A 215 20.72 -23.12 4.26
N ALA A 216 19.90 -23.98 3.65
CA ALA A 216 19.78 -24.12 2.21
C ALA A 216 18.33 -23.98 1.73
N ILE A 217 18.14 -23.27 0.61
CA ILE A 217 16.87 -23.16 -0.11
C ILE A 217 17.16 -23.44 -1.58
N ALA A 218 16.40 -24.34 -2.18
CA ALA A 218 16.43 -24.62 -3.61
C ALA A 218 14.99 -24.70 -4.11
N SER A 219 14.71 -24.04 -5.24
CA SER A 219 13.42 -24.14 -5.90
C SER A 219 13.61 -24.06 -7.41
N ARG A 220 13.17 -25.10 -8.11
CA ARG A 220 13.16 -25.11 -9.57
C ARG A 220 11.98 -24.28 -10.12
N GLY A 221 12.29 -23.30 -10.96
CA GLY A 221 11.30 -22.43 -11.61
C GLY A 221 10.78 -23.02 -12.94
N ALA A 222 9.71 -22.42 -13.46
CA ALA A 222 9.01 -22.87 -14.68
C ALA A 222 9.82 -22.75 -15.99
N GLY A 223 11.03 -22.20 -15.95
CA GLY A 223 11.95 -22.07 -17.10
C GLY A 223 13.20 -22.93 -16.99
N GLY A 224 13.22 -23.93 -16.10
CA GLY A 224 14.38 -24.80 -15.90
C GLY A 224 15.51 -24.21 -15.05
N LEU A 225 15.45 -22.90 -14.74
CA LEU A 225 16.33 -22.23 -13.79
C LEU A 225 16.04 -22.68 -12.35
N THR A 226 17.09 -22.98 -11.61
CA THR A 226 17.01 -23.33 -10.19
C THR A 226 17.51 -22.17 -9.36
N ARG A 227 16.64 -21.65 -8.49
CA ARG A 227 17.01 -20.63 -7.51
C ARG A 227 17.62 -21.29 -6.30
N VAL A 228 18.87 -20.96 -6.00
CA VAL A 228 19.60 -21.41 -4.81
C VAL A 228 19.81 -20.25 -3.84
N MET A 229 19.64 -20.51 -2.55
CA MET A 229 20.04 -19.61 -1.48
C MET A 229 20.75 -20.39 -0.39
N ALA A 230 21.84 -19.83 0.12
CA ALA A 230 22.59 -20.46 1.21
C ALA A 230 23.10 -19.45 2.23
N HIS A 231 23.12 -19.88 3.48
CA HIS A 231 23.79 -19.19 4.59
C HIS A 231 24.59 -20.21 5.37
N ALA A 232 25.91 -20.01 5.49
CA ALA A 232 26.76 -20.83 6.35
C ALA A 232 26.84 -20.21 7.75
N TYR A 233 26.60 -21.01 8.79
CA TYR A 233 26.65 -20.52 10.17
C TYR A 233 28.05 -20.00 10.52
N GLY A 234 28.09 -18.87 11.24
CA GLY A 234 29.34 -18.20 11.64
C GLY A 234 30.05 -17.43 10.52
N ARG A 235 29.50 -17.41 9.30
CA ARG A 235 30.06 -16.63 8.19
C ARG A 235 29.60 -15.16 8.29
N PRO A 236 30.52 -14.19 8.49
CA PRO A 236 30.15 -12.78 8.53
C PRO A 236 29.77 -12.27 7.13
N PRO A 237 28.98 -11.18 7.04
CA PRO A 237 28.73 -10.49 5.78
C PRO A 237 30.02 -9.99 5.14
N ARG A 238 30.09 -10.01 3.82
CA ARG A 238 31.24 -9.48 3.07
C ARG A 238 30.88 -8.16 2.42
N ASP A 239 31.72 -7.14 2.63
CA ASP A 239 31.64 -5.91 1.84
C ASP A 239 32.17 -6.18 0.43
N ARG A 240 31.34 -5.90 -0.57
CA ARG A 240 31.65 -6.05 -2.00
C ARG A 240 31.63 -4.71 -2.73
N GLY A 241 31.60 -3.58 -2.02
CA GLY A 241 31.49 -2.25 -2.62
C GLY A 241 30.25 -2.09 -3.50
N GLY A 242 29.14 -2.74 -3.13
CA GLY A 242 27.89 -2.73 -3.88
C GLY A 242 27.85 -3.66 -5.11
N LYS A 243 28.85 -4.52 -5.31
CA LYS A 243 28.85 -5.56 -6.35
C LYS A 243 28.16 -6.85 -5.89
N ALA A 244 27.59 -7.58 -6.83
CA ALA A 244 27.05 -8.92 -6.58
C ALA A 244 28.17 -9.92 -6.23
N PRO A 245 27.89 -10.99 -5.47
CA PRO A 245 28.85 -12.06 -5.23
C PRO A 245 29.20 -12.79 -6.53
N ASP A 246 30.44 -13.27 -6.63
CA ASP A 246 30.83 -14.19 -7.70
C ASP A 246 30.06 -15.52 -7.54
N PHE A 247 29.75 -16.20 -8.65
CA PHE A 247 29.09 -17.49 -8.57
C PHE A 247 29.93 -18.55 -7.85
N THR A 248 31.26 -18.52 -7.98
CA THR A 248 32.16 -19.40 -7.22
C THR A 248 31.95 -19.25 -5.72
N GLU A 249 31.74 -18.02 -5.23
CA GLU A 249 31.42 -17.78 -3.83
C GLU A 249 30.08 -18.40 -3.43
N VAL A 250 29.05 -18.30 -4.28
CA VAL A 250 27.75 -18.92 -4.02
C VAL A 250 27.88 -20.45 -3.98
N ALA A 251 28.62 -21.04 -4.92
CA ALA A 251 28.87 -22.48 -4.99
C ALA A 251 29.67 -22.99 -3.78
N GLU A 252 30.67 -22.26 -3.32
CA GLU A 252 31.45 -22.58 -2.11
C GLU A 252 30.58 -22.60 -0.84
N VAL A 253 29.71 -21.60 -0.68
CA VAL A 253 28.78 -21.55 0.47
C VAL A 253 27.76 -22.68 0.36
N TRP A 254 27.23 -22.94 -0.84
CA TRP A 254 26.31 -24.05 -1.08
C TRP A 254 26.94 -25.40 -0.72
N HIS A 255 28.16 -25.66 -1.20
CA HIS A 255 28.91 -26.88 -0.90
C HIS A 255 29.22 -27.02 0.59
N THR A 256 29.63 -25.94 1.24
CA THR A 256 29.88 -25.91 2.68
C THR A 256 28.65 -26.33 3.49
N VAL A 257 27.46 -25.90 3.06
CA VAL A 257 26.20 -26.13 3.78
C VAL A 257 25.60 -27.49 3.46
N THR A 258 25.62 -27.89 2.19
CA THR A 258 24.87 -29.05 1.67
C THR A 258 25.72 -30.27 1.32
N GLY A 259 27.02 -30.07 1.09
CA GLY A 259 27.91 -31.07 0.51
C GLY A 259 27.79 -31.25 -1.02
N GLU A 260 26.81 -30.61 -1.67
CA GLU A 260 26.60 -30.71 -3.12
C GLU A 260 27.50 -29.72 -3.88
N ASP A 261 27.92 -30.08 -5.10
CA ASP A 261 28.65 -29.20 -5.99
C ASP A 261 27.74 -28.64 -7.09
N ILE A 262 27.63 -27.31 -7.15
CA ILE A 262 26.88 -26.59 -8.19
C ILE A 262 27.79 -25.74 -9.08
N SER A 263 29.12 -25.83 -8.92
CA SER A 263 30.08 -24.97 -9.63
C SER A 263 30.10 -25.17 -11.14
N HIS A 264 29.57 -26.29 -11.63
CA HIS A 264 29.39 -26.58 -13.05
C HIS A 264 28.19 -25.86 -13.69
N GLY A 265 27.29 -25.29 -12.88
CA GLY A 265 26.08 -24.61 -13.35
C GLY A 265 26.37 -23.28 -14.03
N THR A 266 25.44 -22.83 -14.87
CA THR A 266 25.53 -21.54 -15.55
C THR A 266 24.79 -20.47 -14.73
N PRO A 267 25.50 -19.50 -14.10
CA PRO A 267 24.82 -18.45 -13.33
C PRO A 267 24.15 -17.45 -14.26
N VAL A 268 22.84 -17.30 -14.11
CA VAL A 268 22.08 -16.24 -14.80
C VAL A 268 22.10 -14.96 -13.97
N TRP A 269 22.07 -15.11 -12.63
CA TRP A 269 22.05 -13.97 -11.73
C TRP A 269 22.56 -14.35 -10.34
N THR A 270 23.24 -13.41 -9.68
CA THR A 270 23.73 -13.57 -8.29
C THR A 270 23.40 -12.35 -7.44
N ASN A 271 23.19 -12.57 -6.15
CA ASN A 271 22.98 -11.50 -5.17
C ASN A 271 23.38 -11.96 -3.76
N ALA A 272 23.67 -11.03 -2.87
CA ALA A 272 23.80 -11.29 -1.44
C ALA A 272 22.98 -10.24 -0.67
N PHE A 273 22.41 -10.63 0.47
CA PHE A 273 21.76 -9.70 1.37
C PHE A 273 22.04 -10.08 2.82
N GLY A 274 22.35 -9.06 3.62
CA GLY A 274 22.58 -9.19 5.04
C GLY A 274 21.29 -9.19 5.86
N ASP A 275 21.41 -9.51 7.14
CA ASP A 275 20.34 -9.35 8.13
C ASP A 275 20.33 -7.98 8.82
N VAL A 276 20.83 -6.95 8.11
CA VAL A 276 20.73 -5.55 8.55
C VAL A 276 19.28 -5.24 8.93
N CYS A 277 19.10 -4.45 9.98
CA CYS A 277 17.81 -4.02 10.48
C CYS A 277 17.95 -2.58 10.99
N LEU A 278 17.84 -1.63 10.08
CA LEU A 278 18.09 -0.21 10.34
C LEU A 278 16.87 0.62 9.95
N GLN A 279 16.56 1.65 10.74
CA GLN A 279 15.47 2.59 10.50
C GLN A 279 16.00 4.02 10.51
N ALA A 280 15.50 4.86 9.59
CA ALA A 280 15.76 6.29 9.59
C ALA A 280 15.22 6.93 10.87
N THR A 281 16.04 7.75 11.54
CA THR A 281 15.64 8.44 12.77
C THR A 281 14.44 9.36 12.56
N ASP A 282 14.34 9.93 11.37
CA ASP A 282 13.33 10.90 10.99
C ASP A 282 12.81 10.54 9.59
N TYR A 283 11.53 10.20 9.47
CA TYR A 283 10.89 10.03 8.16
C TYR A 283 10.60 11.37 7.47
N ARG A 284 10.67 12.47 8.22
CA ARG A 284 10.50 13.85 7.73
C ARG A 284 11.50 14.75 8.44
N ARG A 285 12.21 15.57 7.67
CA ARG A 285 13.02 16.68 8.16
C ARG A 285 12.76 17.90 7.29
N GLY A 286 12.05 18.88 7.84
CA GLY A 286 11.60 20.06 7.09
C GLY A 286 10.73 19.65 5.89
N ARG A 287 11.26 19.90 4.69
CA ARG A 287 10.63 19.59 3.40
C ARG A 287 11.16 18.32 2.73
N VAL A 288 12.07 17.60 3.38
CA VAL A 288 12.59 16.32 2.90
C VAL A 288 11.94 15.17 3.67
N LEU A 289 11.42 14.19 2.94
CA LEU A 289 10.81 12.99 3.52
C LEU A 289 11.43 11.72 2.93
N LEU A 290 11.24 10.58 3.61
CA LEU A 290 11.74 9.27 3.18
C LEU A 290 10.61 8.24 3.21
N ALA A 291 10.61 7.30 2.26
CA ALA A 291 9.68 6.18 2.21
C ALA A 291 10.33 4.91 1.65
N GLY A 292 9.87 3.73 2.07
CA GLY A 292 10.44 2.45 1.62
C GLY A 292 11.85 2.20 2.15
N ASP A 293 12.68 1.49 1.39
CA ASP A 293 14.01 1.07 1.86
C ASP A 293 14.98 2.24 2.14
N ALA A 294 14.66 3.46 1.66
CA ALA A 294 15.36 4.68 2.05
C ALA A 294 15.17 5.00 3.55
N ALA A 295 14.00 4.63 4.10
CA ALA A 295 13.60 4.82 5.49
C ALA A 295 13.82 3.58 6.37
N HIS A 296 13.83 2.36 5.81
CA HIS A 296 14.03 1.12 6.59
C HIS A 296 14.74 0.04 5.79
N GLN A 297 15.93 -0.37 6.24
CA GLN A 297 16.72 -1.44 5.64
C GLN A 297 16.53 -2.72 6.45
N GLN A 298 16.26 -3.83 5.78
CA GLN A 298 15.90 -5.07 6.44
C GLN A 298 16.23 -6.32 5.62
N LEU A 299 16.45 -7.45 6.29
CA LEU A 299 16.41 -8.76 5.65
C LEU A 299 15.05 -8.91 4.91
N PRO A 300 15.02 -9.37 3.65
CA PRO A 300 13.76 -9.60 2.92
C PRO A 300 13.01 -10.86 3.40
N ALA A 301 13.04 -11.14 4.71
CA ALA A 301 12.33 -12.24 5.34
C ALA A 301 10.81 -12.04 5.20
N GLY A 302 10.11 -13.13 4.87
CA GLY A 302 8.65 -13.12 4.72
C GLY A 302 8.13 -12.24 3.58
N GLY A 303 8.99 -11.63 2.76
CA GLY A 303 8.58 -10.72 1.69
C GLY A 303 7.97 -9.40 2.16
N GLN A 304 8.29 -8.93 3.37
CA GLN A 304 7.63 -7.77 3.97
C GLN A 304 8.14 -6.39 3.48
N ALA A 305 9.40 -6.29 3.02
CA ALA A 305 10.03 -5.00 2.72
C ALA A 305 9.27 -4.14 1.69
N LEU A 306 8.98 -4.71 0.51
CA LEU A 306 8.20 -4.05 -0.53
C LEU A 306 6.81 -3.64 -0.01
N ASN A 307 6.14 -4.53 0.73
CA ASN A 307 4.79 -4.30 1.26
C ASN A 307 4.76 -3.17 2.29
N LEU A 308 5.80 -3.06 3.13
CA LEU A 308 5.98 -1.96 4.06
C LEU A 308 6.15 -0.62 3.31
N GLY A 309 7.04 -0.58 2.31
CA GLY A 309 7.26 0.63 1.52
C GLY A 309 6.02 1.10 0.74
N LEU A 310 5.25 0.19 0.16
CA LEU A 310 3.99 0.55 -0.52
C LEU A 310 2.96 1.16 0.45
N GLN A 311 2.90 0.67 1.69
CA GLN A 311 2.05 1.26 2.72
C GLN A 311 2.53 2.66 3.14
N ASP A 312 3.84 2.91 3.16
CA ASP A 312 4.37 4.26 3.41
C ASP A 312 3.94 5.23 2.32
N ALA A 313 4.06 4.83 1.05
CA ALA A 313 3.66 5.64 -0.10
C ALA A 313 2.17 6.04 -0.03
N VAL A 314 1.30 5.09 0.29
CA VAL A 314 -0.15 5.34 0.44
C VAL A 314 -0.45 6.24 1.63
N ASN A 315 0.22 6.04 2.77
CA ASN A 315 0.04 6.90 3.94
C ASN A 315 0.50 8.34 3.66
N LEU A 316 1.62 8.51 2.98
CA LEU A 316 2.22 9.80 2.69
C LEU A 316 1.49 10.55 1.57
N GLY A 317 1.14 9.87 0.49
CA GLY A 317 0.72 10.51 -0.77
C GLY A 317 -0.46 11.47 -0.60
N TRP A 318 -1.55 11.02 0.05
CA TRP A 318 -2.71 11.88 0.27
C TRP A 318 -2.43 13.05 1.24
N LYS A 319 -1.60 12.82 2.26
CA LYS A 319 -1.23 13.87 3.24
C LYS A 319 -0.41 14.95 2.54
N LEU A 320 0.62 14.53 1.83
CA LEU A 320 1.54 15.42 1.14
C LEU A 320 0.86 16.19 0.01
N ALA A 321 0.01 15.53 -0.79
CA ALA A 321 -0.77 16.19 -1.83
C ALA A 321 -1.63 17.33 -1.24
N ARG A 322 -2.33 17.06 -0.13
CA ARG A 322 -3.13 18.10 0.54
C ARG A 322 -2.29 19.20 1.16
N THR A 323 -1.12 18.87 1.69
CA THR A 323 -0.17 19.87 2.23
C THR A 323 0.31 20.81 1.15
N VAL A 324 0.73 20.32 -0.03
CA VAL A 324 1.20 21.18 -1.12
C VAL A 324 0.07 21.99 -1.77
N LEU A 325 -1.16 21.47 -1.74
CA LEU A 325 -2.35 22.20 -2.17
C LEU A 325 -2.90 23.17 -1.12
N GLY A 326 -2.30 23.25 0.07
CA GLY A 326 -2.75 24.16 1.14
C GLY A 326 -4.10 23.79 1.77
N THR A 327 -4.57 22.55 1.59
CA THR A 327 -5.87 22.07 2.11
C THR A 327 -5.75 21.14 3.32
N ALA A 328 -4.52 20.94 3.81
CA ALA A 328 -4.22 20.16 4.99
C ALA A 328 -4.14 21.03 6.25
N PRO A 329 -4.60 20.52 7.41
CA PRO A 329 -4.15 21.01 8.71
C PRO A 329 -2.62 21.01 8.80
N GLY A 330 -2.04 22.01 9.47
CA GLY A 330 -0.57 22.15 9.57
C GLY A 330 0.14 20.95 10.22
N THR A 331 -0.56 20.21 11.08
CA THR A 331 -0.05 19.02 11.77
C THR A 331 -0.20 17.73 10.96
N LEU A 332 -0.97 17.72 9.87
CA LEU A 332 -1.32 16.48 9.16
C LEU A 332 -0.08 15.76 8.64
N LEU A 333 0.86 16.49 8.03
CA LEU A 333 2.05 15.87 7.44
C LEU A 333 2.99 15.27 8.49
N ASP A 334 3.01 15.78 9.73
CA ASP A 334 3.80 15.21 10.82
C ASP A 334 3.28 13.85 11.28
N THR A 335 1.98 13.57 11.07
CA THR A 335 1.41 12.25 11.34
C THR A 335 2.03 11.16 10.48
N TYR A 336 2.62 11.48 9.32
CA TYR A 336 3.34 10.49 8.51
C TYR A 336 4.48 9.85 9.31
N HIS A 337 5.32 10.68 9.95
CA HIS A 337 6.38 10.17 10.81
C HIS A 337 5.78 9.39 11.98
N ALA A 338 4.86 9.99 12.74
CA ALA A 338 4.32 9.38 13.96
C ALA A 338 3.73 7.98 13.72
N GLU A 339 2.98 7.84 12.62
CA GLU A 339 2.34 6.58 12.23
C GLU A 339 3.32 5.57 11.64
N ARG A 340 4.09 5.98 10.62
CA ARG A 340 4.88 5.06 9.80
C ARG A 340 6.22 4.71 10.41
N HIS A 341 6.81 5.61 11.21
CA HIS A 341 7.99 5.28 12.00
C HIS A 341 7.66 4.23 13.07
N THR A 342 6.54 4.40 13.79
CA THR A 342 6.09 3.42 14.80
C THR A 342 5.74 2.06 14.17
N ALA A 343 5.03 2.06 13.04
CA ALA A 343 4.72 0.84 12.30
C ALA A 343 5.99 0.16 11.77
N GLY A 344 6.93 0.93 11.21
CA GLY A 344 8.23 0.46 10.74
C GLY A 344 9.04 -0.21 11.84
N ALA A 345 9.12 0.40 13.03
CA ALA A 345 9.83 -0.15 14.18
C ALA A 345 9.28 -1.52 14.61
N ARG A 346 7.95 -1.66 14.67
CA ARG A 346 7.27 -2.94 14.98
C ARG A 346 7.54 -4.01 13.90
N ILE A 347 7.62 -3.60 12.63
CA ILE A 347 7.89 -4.52 11.54
C ILE A 347 9.34 -5.01 11.57
N LEU A 348 10.28 -4.07 11.73
CA LEU A 348 11.71 -4.35 11.87
C LEU A 348 12.01 -5.27 13.07
N ALA A 349 11.35 -5.06 14.22
CA ALA A 349 11.49 -5.94 15.38
C ALA A 349 11.07 -7.40 15.09
N ASN A 350 9.97 -7.61 14.35
CA ASN A 350 9.59 -8.97 13.97
C ASN A 350 10.53 -9.56 12.92
N ILE A 351 11.06 -8.75 11.98
CA ILE A 351 12.02 -9.22 10.99
C ILE A 351 13.35 -9.61 11.64
N GLN A 352 13.81 -8.86 12.65
CA GLN A 352 14.97 -9.25 13.46
C GLN A 352 14.75 -10.61 14.13
N THR A 353 13.55 -10.86 14.66
CA THR A 353 13.17 -12.17 15.22
C THR A 353 13.20 -13.25 14.13
N GLN A 354 12.62 -12.98 12.96
CA GLN A 354 12.63 -13.91 11.85
C GLN A 354 14.03 -14.19 11.32
N ALA A 355 14.93 -13.21 11.31
CA ALA A 355 16.33 -13.37 10.94
C ALA A 355 17.06 -14.30 11.92
N LEU A 356 16.85 -14.14 13.23
CA LEU A 356 17.37 -15.06 14.24
C LEU A 356 16.85 -16.48 14.03
N LEU A 357 15.53 -16.64 13.88
CA LEU A 357 14.94 -17.96 13.67
C LEU A 357 15.45 -18.59 12.38
N LEU A 358 15.58 -17.82 11.29
CA LEU A 358 15.92 -18.34 9.97
C LEU A 358 17.42 -18.64 9.80
N LEU A 359 18.27 -17.68 10.18
CA LEU A 359 19.71 -17.68 9.91
C LEU A 359 20.54 -18.02 11.15
N GLY A 360 19.95 -18.06 12.35
CA GLY A 360 20.66 -18.45 13.56
C GLY A 360 21.07 -19.92 13.58
N GLY A 361 22.22 -20.19 14.21
CA GLY A 361 22.75 -21.53 14.43
C GLY A 361 22.06 -22.22 15.61
N ARG A 362 22.85 -22.92 16.43
CA ARG A 362 22.34 -23.65 17.61
C ARG A 362 21.57 -22.77 18.59
N GLU A 363 21.92 -21.49 18.66
CA GLU A 363 21.25 -20.50 19.50
C GLU A 363 19.77 -20.29 19.13
N ALA A 364 19.38 -20.60 17.89
CA ALA A 364 18.00 -20.48 17.43
C ALA A 364 17.16 -21.75 17.68
N ASP A 365 17.76 -22.90 18.00
CA ASP A 365 17.05 -24.19 18.05
C ASP A 365 15.94 -24.20 19.12
N GLY A 366 16.25 -23.76 20.33
CA GLY A 366 15.28 -23.64 21.43
C GLY A 366 14.13 -22.68 21.11
N PRO A 367 14.41 -21.40 20.78
CA PRO A 367 13.38 -20.44 20.36
C PRO A 367 12.52 -20.93 19.19
N ARG A 368 13.11 -21.61 18.20
CA ARG A 368 12.37 -22.18 17.06
C ARG A 368 11.44 -23.31 17.48
N ALA A 369 11.88 -24.22 18.35
CA ALA A 369 11.05 -25.32 18.83
C ALA A 369 9.80 -24.79 19.54
N VAL A 370 9.99 -23.87 20.50
CA VAL A 370 8.89 -23.22 21.24
C VAL A 370 7.96 -22.48 20.29
N MET A 371 8.50 -21.69 19.34
CA MET A 371 7.66 -20.96 18.38
C MET A 371 6.85 -21.91 17.49
N THR A 372 7.43 -23.04 17.08
CA THR A 372 6.74 -24.06 16.28
C THR A 372 5.58 -24.67 17.06
N GLU A 373 5.79 -25.01 18.34
CA GLU A 373 4.76 -25.53 19.23
C GLU A 373 3.64 -24.50 19.44
N LEU A 374 3.97 -23.24 19.73
CA LEU A 374 2.98 -22.18 19.95
C LEU A 374 2.13 -21.90 18.71
N ILE A 375 2.74 -21.88 17.52
CA ILE A 375 2.01 -21.72 16.25
C ILE A 375 1.01 -22.86 16.02
N ALA A 376 1.38 -24.10 16.40
CA ALA A 376 0.54 -25.27 16.23
C ALA A 376 -0.53 -25.40 17.33
N TYR A 377 -0.22 -24.98 18.56
CA TYR A 377 -1.08 -25.13 19.74
C TYR A 377 -2.25 -24.15 19.74
N GLU A 378 -2.01 -22.87 19.41
CA GLU A 378 -2.99 -21.79 19.60
C GLU A 378 -3.30 -21.03 18.30
N PRO A 379 -4.51 -21.17 17.73
CA PRO A 379 -4.92 -20.45 16.52
C PRO A 379 -4.78 -18.93 16.62
N ALA A 380 -4.92 -18.35 17.82
CA ALA A 380 -4.70 -16.92 18.04
C ALA A 380 -3.26 -16.48 17.73
N VAL A 381 -2.26 -17.31 18.11
CA VAL A 381 -0.84 -17.04 17.83
C VAL A 381 -0.61 -17.00 16.32
N ARG A 382 -1.10 -18.01 15.60
CA ARG A 382 -1.02 -18.06 14.13
C ARG A 382 -1.68 -16.83 13.50
N ARG A 383 -2.90 -16.45 13.94
CA ARG A 383 -3.60 -15.25 13.45
C ARG A 383 -2.79 -13.98 13.67
N ARG A 384 -2.23 -13.80 14.87
CA ARG A 384 -1.40 -12.64 15.23
C ARG A 384 -0.17 -12.53 14.32
N LEU A 385 0.56 -13.63 14.12
CA LEU A 385 1.74 -13.66 13.25
C LEU A 385 1.38 -13.46 11.77
N ALA A 386 0.28 -14.05 11.30
CA ALA A 386 -0.23 -13.81 9.95
C ALA A 386 -0.60 -12.33 9.75
N GLY A 387 -1.21 -11.68 10.73
CA GLY A 387 -1.55 -10.25 10.70
C GLY A 387 -0.30 -9.36 10.64
N MET A 388 0.76 -9.73 11.38
CA MET A 388 2.05 -9.04 11.32
C MET A 388 2.73 -9.18 9.94
N VAL A 389 2.82 -10.41 9.41
CA VAL A 389 3.49 -10.68 8.12
C VAL A 389 2.71 -10.06 6.96
N SER A 390 1.38 -10.16 6.99
CA SER A 390 0.54 -9.67 5.89
C SER A 390 0.36 -8.15 5.86
N GLY A 391 0.73 -7.45 6.95
CA GLY A 391 0.50 -6.02 7.13
C GLY A 391 -0.93 -5.65 7.56
N LEU A 392 -1.83 -6.61 7.72
CA LEU A 392 -3.20 -6.35 8.18
C LEU A 392 -3.26 -5.93 9.66
N GLY A 393 -2.20 -6.20 10.43
CA GLY A 393 -2.10 -5.85 11.86
C GLY A 393 -1.57 -4.45 12.14
N VAL A 394 -1.42 -3.61 11.12
CA VAL A 394 -0.98 -2.22 11.28
C VAL A 394 -2.15 -1.39 11.80
N ALA A 395 -1.92 -0.69 12.91
CA ALA A 395 -2.87 0.22 13.55
C ALA A 395 -2.15 1.50 13.98
N TYR A 396 -2.81 2.65 13.86
CA TYR A 396 -2.31 3.97 14.26
C TYR A 396 -3.06 4.48 15.48
N GLY A 397 -2.39 5.19 16.41
CA GLY A 397 -3.04 5.88 17.52
C GLY A 397 -4.01 5.00 18.33
N THR A 398 -3.48 4.14 19.20
CA THR A 398 -4.33 3.35 20.09
C THR A 398 -4.49 4.10 21.41
N ASP A 399 -5.52 4.94 21.50
CA ASP A 399 -6.04 5.35 22.79
C ASP A 399 -6.84 4.14 23.34
N GLU A 400 -6.49 3.63 24.52
CA GLU A 400 -7.10 2.42 25.08
C GLU A 400 -8.61 2.57 25.32
N ASP A 401 -9.09 3.82 25.43
CA ASP A 401 -10.49 4.19 25.62
C ASP A 401 -11.23 4.52 24.30
N GLY A 402 -10.56 4.43 23.15
CA GLY A 402 -11.11 4.74 21.83
C GLY A 402 -11.95 3.61 21.22
N HIS A 403 -12.77 3.94 20.22
CA HIS A 403 -13.53 2.92 19.48
C HIS A 403 -12.57 1.87 18.89
N PRO A 404 -12.87 0.55 18.95
CA PRO A 404 -11.97 -0.51 18.45
C PRO A 404 -11.59 -0.44 16.97
N LEU A 405 -12.30 0.35 16.17
CA LEU A 405 -12.04 0.55 14.75
C LEU A 405 -11.07 1.71 14.53
N LEU A 406 -10.88 2.60 15.50
CA LEU A 406 -10.08 3.80 15.33
C LEU A 406 -8.63 3.42 14.99
N GLY A 407 -8.13 4.01 13.90
CA GLY A 407 -6.75 3.85 13.48
C GLY A 407 -6.39 2.50 12.86
N VAL A 408 -7.32 1.54 12.77
CA VAL A 408 -7.13 0.32 11.97
C VAL A 408 -7.68 0.51 10.55
N PRO A 409 -7.19 -0.24 9.55
CA PRO A 409 -7.85 -0.34 8.25
C PRO A 409 -9.28 -0.83 8.39
N LEU A 410 -10.24 -0.20 7.70
CA LEU A 410 -11.58 -0.74 7.63
C LEU A 410 -11.52 -2.11 6.93
N PRO A 411 -12.16 -3.16 7.47
CA PRO A 411 -12.29 -4.44 6.79
C PRO A 411 -12.90 -4.28 5.40
N HIS A 412 -12.65 -5.27 4.53
CA HIS A 412 -13.35 -5.33 3.26
C HIS A 412 -14.83 -5.66 3.49
N LEU A 413 -15.71 -4.73 3.11
CA LEU A 413 -17.15 -4.87 3.25
C LEU A 413 -17.78 -4.96 1.86
N ASN A 414 -18.70 -5.91 1.69
CA ASN A 414 -19.63 -5.89 0.57
C ASN A 414 -20.80 -4.98 0.94
N LEU A 415 -21.10 -4.03 0.07
CA LEU A 415 -22.02 -2.94 0.35
C LEU A 415 -23.07 -2.84 -0.77
N VAL A 416 -24.27 -2.39 -0.41
CA VAL A 416 -25.26 -1.87 -1.36
C VAL A 416 -25.42 -0.39 -1.09
N ALA A 417 -25.02 0.46 -2.03
CA ALA A 417 -25.16 1.91 -1.97
C ALA A 417 -26.02 2.37 -3.16
N ASP A 418 -27.05 3.16 -2.90
CA ASP A 418 -28.00 3.65 -3.92
C ASP A 418 -28.55 2.54 -4.84
N GLY A 419 -28.78 1.35 -4.29
CA GLY A 419 -29.30 0.17 -5.01
C GLY A 419 -28.25 -0.59 -5.85
N ALA A 420 -26.99 -0.15 -5.86
CA ALA A 420 -25.89 -0.81 -6.59
C ALA A 420 -24.92 -1.52 -5.62
N HIS A 421 -24.41 -2.67 -6.03
CA HIS A 421 -23.34 -3.36 -5.30
C HIS A 421 -22.02 -2.60 -5.42
N THR A 422 -21.34 -2.43 -4.29
CA THR A 422 -20.01 -1.84 -4.19
C THR A 422 -19.23 -2.49 -3.04
N THR A 423 -18.00 -2.05 -2.80
CA THR A 423 -17.17 -2.52 -1.69
C THR A 423 -16.53 -1.36 -0.95
N SER A 424 -16.14 -1.54 0.31
CA SER A 424 -15.40 -0.51 1.05
C SER A 424 -14.11 -0.09 0.34
N ALA A 425 -13.44 -1.01 -0.37
CA ALA A 425 -12.30 -0.70 -1.22
C ALA A 425 -12.68 0.17 -2.43
N ALA A 426 -13.79 -0.16 -3.11
CA ALA A 426 -14.24 0.60 -4.28
C ALA A 426 -14.58 2.06 -3.95
N LEU A 427 -15.10 2.34 -2.75
CA LEU A 427 -15.37 3.71 -2.28
C LEU A 427 -14.11 4.59 -2.17
N LEU A 428 -12.92 3.99 -2.08
CA LEU A 428 -11.65 4.70 -1.90
C LEU A 428 -10.86 4.92 -3.21
N ARG A 429 -11.40 4.48 -4.36
CA ARG A 429 -10.71 4.51 -5.67
C ARG A 429 -10.32 5.92 -6.13
N GLU A 430 -11.10 6.92 -5.75
CA GLU A 430 -10.84 8.32 -6.08
C GLU A 430 -9.81 8.98 -5.14
N GLY A 431 -9.29 8.27 -4.14
CA GLY A 431 -8.36 8.85 -3.16
C GLY A 431 -8.99 9.90 -2.26
N ARG A 432 -10.32 9.96 -2.18
CA ARG A 432 -11.08 10.87 -1.32
C ARG A 432 -11.39 10.22 0.03
N PRO A 433 -11.40 10.99 1.14
CA PRO A 433 -12.00 10.54 2.38
C PRO A 433 -13.49 10.21 2.21
N VAL A 434 -13.96 9.22 2.96
CA VAL A 434 -15.35 8.73 2.88
C VAL A 434 -15.95 8.67 4.27
N LEU A 435 -17.07 9.37 4.51
CA LEU A 435 -17.95 9.05 5.62
C LEU A 435 -18.91 7.95 5.14
N LEU A 436 -18.75 6.74 5.67
CA LEU A 436 -19.61 5.60 5.39
C LEU A 436 -20.63 5.46 6.53
N SER A 437 -21.91 5.61 6.23
CA SER A 437 -23.00 5.34 7.17
C SER A 437 -23.65 4.01 6.83
N LEU A 438 -23.58 3.03 7.74
CA LEU A 438 -24.23 1.72 7.56
C LEU A 438 -25.62 1.71 8.21
N GLY A 439 -26.59 1.05 7.56
CA GLY A 439 -27.87 0.59 8.14
C GLY A 439 -28.53 1.51 9.19
N GLY A 440 -28.93 0.97 10.35
CA GLY A 440 -29.64 1.63 11.45
C GLY A 440 -29.05 2.95 11.99
N ALA A 441 -27.85 3.38 11.57
CA ALA A 441 -27.41 4.79 11.71
C ALA A 441 -28.36 5.78 11.00
N VAL A 442 -29.24 5.26 10.15
CA VAL A 442 -30.27 5.95 9.37
C VAL A 442 -31.63 5.98 10.09
N GLU A 443 -31.83 5.20 11.16
CA GLU A 443 -33.04 5.27 11.97
C GLU A 443 -33.06 6.52 12.87
N HIS A 444 -34.25 7.03 13.20
CA HIS A 444 -34.47 8.21 14.05
C HIS A 444 -33.73 9.50 13.64
N GLY A 445 -33.37 9.65 12.35
CA GLY A 445 -32.79 10.89 11.82
C GLY A 445 -31.26 11.02 11.96
N GLY A 446 -30.56 9.98 12.44
CA GLY A 446 -29.10 9.97 12.58
C GLY A 446 -28.36 10.26 11.26
N SER A 447 -28.82 9.67 10.15
CA SER A 447 -28.22 9.92 8.83
C SER A 447 -28.34 11.38 8.38
N ALA A 448 -29.45 12.07 8.70
CA ALA A 448 -29.60 13.49 8.39
C ALA A 448 -28.67 14.36 9.23
N ARG A 449 -28.44 14.00 10.50
CA ARG A 449 -27.48 14.68 11.39
C ARG A 449 -26.04 14.51 10.90
N LEU A 450 -25.66 13.28 10.52
CA LEU A 450 -24.34 12.99 9.94
C LEU A 450 -24.13 13.72 8.61
N ALA A 451 -25.13 13.72 7.74
CA ALA A 451 -25.10 14.47 6.48
C ALA A 451 -24.92 15.97 6.72
N ALA A 452 -25.66 16.54 7.68
CA ALA A 452 -25.52 17.95 8.04
C ALA A 452 -24.14 18.28 8.63
N ALA A 453 -23.56 17.37 9.43
CA ALA A 453 -22.24 17.55 10.03
C ALA A 453 -21.11 17.51 8.99
N VAL A 454 -21.22 16.64 7.97
CA VAL A 454 -20.19 16.51 6.91
C VAL A 454 -20.39 17.46 5.73
N ALA A 455 -21.60 18.01 5.55
CA ALA A 455 -21.92 18.93 4.45
C ALA A 455 -20.91 20.09 4.28
N PRO A 456 -20.37 20.71 5.34
CA PRO A 456 -19.34 21.76 5.21
C PRO A 456 -18.00 21.27 4.66
N TRP A 457 -17.79 19.95 4.50
CA TRP A 457 -16.62 19.34 3.88
C TRP A 457 -16.96 18.61 2.58
N ALA A 458 -18.15 18.78 2.00
CA ALA A 458 -18.59 18.02 0.82
C ALA A 458 -17.64 18.18 -0.40
N GLY A 459 -16.89 19.28 -0.50
CA GLY A 459 -15.86 19.45 -1.54
C GLY A 459 -14.71 18.46 -1.41
N ARG A 460 -14.46 17.93 -0.20
CA ARG A 460 -13.33 17.07 0.14
C ARG A 460 -13.73 15.66 0.60
N VAL A 461 -14.84 15.49 1.32
CA VAL A 461 -15.27 14.22 1.94
C VAL A 461 -16.54 13.75 1.27
N SER A 462 -16.54 12.50 0.80
CA SER A 462 -17.73 11.88 0.21
C SER A 462 -18.59 11.24 1.31
N HIS A 463 -19.89 11.53 1.35
CA HIS A 463 -20.83 10.84 2.25
C HIS A 463 -21.53 9.71 1.50
N VAL A 464 -21.35 8.48 1.95
CA VAL A 464 -21.93 7.27 1.36
C VAL A 464 -22.85 6.63 2.38
N ARG A 465 -24.10 6.41 1.97
CA ARG A 465 -25.07 5.61 2.73
C ARG A 465 -25.14 4.23 2.10
N ALA A 466 -24.93 3.20 2.90
CA ALA A 466 -24.93 1.84 2.40
C ALA A 466 -25.54 0.85 3.40
N ALA A 467 -26.00 -0.28 2.89
CA ALA A 467 -26.30 -1.46 3.69
C ALA A 467 -25.20 -2.51 3.50
N LEU A 468 -24.94 -3.31 4.53
CA LEU A 468 -24.10 -4.49 4.41
C LEU A 468 -24.81 -5.50 3.49
N ALA A 469 -24.12 -5.93 2.42
CA ALA A 469 -24.60 -7.01 1.59
C ALA A 469 -24.18 -8.36 2.22
N PRO A 470 -25.01 -9.42 2.13
CA PRO A 470 -24.57 -10.74 2.53
C PRO A 470 -23.32 -11.14 1.75
N MET A 471 -22.36 -11.75 2.44
CA MET A 471 -21.21 -12.37 1.79
C MET A 471 -21.74 -13.45 0.82
N SER A 472 -21.65 -13.22 -0.49
CA SER A 472 -21.75 -14.33 -1.42
C SER A 472 -20.54 -15.22 -1.16
N GLY A 473 -20.75 -16.42 -0.63
CA GLY A 473 -19.68 -17.40 -0.45
C GLY A 473 -18.97 -17.67 -1.79
N PRO A 474 -17.72 -18.16 -1.78
CA PRO A 474 -17.11 -18.60 -3.03
C PRO A 474 -18.04 -19.64 -3.66
N ALA A 475 -18.48 -19.40 -4.91
CA ALA A 475 -19.15 -20.42 -5.68
C ALA A 475 -18.23 -21.64 -5.72
N SER A 476 -18.61 -22.72 -5.04
CA SER A 476 -17.93 -24.00 -5.19
C SER A 476 -17.99 -24.37 -6.68
N PRO A 477 -16.84 -24.59 -7.34
CA PRO A 477 -16.87 -25.34 -8.58
C PRO A 477 -17.20 -26.78 -8.18
N ASP A 478 -18.20 -27.33 -8.86
CA ASP A 478 -18.64 -28.74 -8.86
C ASP A 478 -19.90 -29.06 -8.05
N ALA A 479 -21.02 -28.99 -8.75
CA ALA A 479 -22.13 -29.93 -8.60
C ALA A 479 -22.92 -30.05 -9.92
N SER A 480 -22.25 -30.48 -10.99
CA SER A 480 -22.93 -31.13 -12.12
C SER A 480 -22.77 -32.64 -11.96
N GLY A 481 -23.78 -33.29 -11.38
CA GLY A 481 -23.83 -34.74 -11.24
C GLY A 481 -25.18 -35.15 -10.67
N GLY A 482 -26.12 -35.46 -11.56
CA GLY A 482 -27.49 -35.84 -11.22
C GLY A 482 -27.59 -37.17 -10.48
N GLY A 483 -28.64 -37.27 -9.65
CA GLY A 483 -29.06 -38.50 -8.99
C GLY A 483 -30.37 -38.26 -8.25
N ALA A 484 -31.48 -38.66 -8.87
CA ALA A 484 -32.82 -38.54 -8.33
C ALA A 484 -33.00 -39.37 -7.04
N GLY A 485 -33.67 -38.78 -6.06
CA GLY A 485 -34.06 -39.45 -4.81
C GLY A 485 -35.06 -38.59 -4.04
N THR A 486 -36.34 -38.83 -4.28
CA THR A 486 -37.48 -38.23 -3.58
C THR A 486 -37.53 -38.62 -2.11
N VAL A 487 -37.53 -37.65 -1.19
CA VAL A 487 -38.17 -37.80 0.13
C VAL A 487 -38.84 -36.48 0.51
N SER A 488 -40.16 -36.56 0.71
CA SER A 488 -41.04 -35.51 1.20
C SER A 488 -40.83 -35.27 2.70
N GLY A 489 -40.78 -34.00 3.11
CA GLY A 489 -40.86 -33.61 4.53
C GLY A 489 -41.17 -32.13 4.67
N SER A 490 -42.41 -31.80 5.01
CA SER A 490 -42.87 -30.47 5.36
C SER A 490 -42.39 -30.06 6.75
N ALA A 491 -41.80 -28.88 6.90
CA ALA A 491 -41.79 -28.16 8.18
C ALA A 491 -41.61 -26.66 7.93
N SER A 492 -42.64 -25.89 8.28
CA SER A 492 -42.58 -24.44 8.43
C SER A 492 -41.73 -24.07 9.64
N GLY A 493 -40.80 -23.13 9.49
CA GLY A 493 -40.07 -22.52 10.60
C GLY A 493 -39.44 -21.22 10.15
N ALA A 494 -39.91 -20.10 10.72
CA ALA A 494 -39.38 -18.77 10.47
C ALA A 494 -37.89 -18.71 10.86
N ALA A 495 -37.06 -18.20 9.94
CA ALA A 495 -35.63 -18.05 10.17
C ALA A 495 -35.37 -16.92 11.16
N ALA A 496 -34.88 -17.27 12.35
CA ALA A 496 -34.29 -16.34 13.30
C ALA A 496 -32.98 -15.76 12.74
N PRO A 497 -32.60 -14.51 13.10
CA PRO A 497 -31.33 -13.93 12.67
C PRO A 497 -30.17 -14.76 13.22
N VAL A 498 -29.28 -15.15 12.31
CA VAL A 498 -28.07 -15.92 12.64
C VAL A 498 -27.11 -14.99 13.39
N SER A 499 -27.06 -15.09 14.71
CA SER A 499 -25.97 -14.52 15.49
C SER A 499 -24.71 -15.35 15.25
N ALA A 500 -23.69 -14.73 14.66
CA ALA A 500 -22.39 -15.35 14.52
C ALA A 500 -21.72 -15.41 15.90
N SER A 501 -21.76 -16.60 16.51
CA SER A 501 -21.31 -16.89 17.88
C SER A 501 -19.86 -16.51 18.18
N ASP A 502 -19.67 -16.10 19.43
CA ASP A 502 -18.44 -15.71 20.13
C ASP A 502 -17.20 -16.58 19.85
N SER A 503 -16.18 -15.96 19.25
CA SER A 503 -14.78 -16.36 19.46
C SER A 503 -13.86 -15.14 19.32
N ALA A 504 -14.07 -14.13 20.17
CA ALA A 504 -13.11 -13.04 20.31
C ALA A 504 -11.87 -13.56 21.06
N CYS A 505 -10.73 -13.68 20.37
CA CYS A 505 -9.45 -13.91 21.03
C CYS A 505 -8.95 -12.58 21.65
N PRO A 506 -8.46 -12.60 22.89
CA PRO A 506 -7.75 -11.45 23.44
C PRO A 506 -6.52 -11.12 22.57
N GLY A 507 -6.43 -9.91 22.03
CA GLY A 507 -5.22 -9.38 21.36
C GLY A 507 -5.25 -9.25 19.83
N TYR A 508 -6.33 -9.67 19.17
CA TYR A 508 -6.62 -9.32 17.77
C TYR A 508 -8.15 -9.39 17.55
N PRO A 509 -8.92 -8.44 18.10
CA PRO A 509 -10.34 -8.36 17.77
C PRO A 509 -10.43 -8.16 16.25
N GLU A 510 -11.16 -9.02 15.57
CA GLU A 510 -11.53 -8.74 14.18
C GLU A 510 -12.33 -7.44 14.23
N PRO A 511 -11.86 -6.35 13.58
CA PRO A 511 -12.59 -5.11 13.60
C PRO A 511 -13.97 -5.37 12.98
N ARG A 512 -15.03 -5.22 13.78
CA ARG A 512 -16.41 -5.36 13.31
C ARG A 512 -17.04 -3.98 13.32
N ILE A 513 -17.80 -3.70 12.28
CA ILE A 513 -18.65 -2.53 12.20
C ILE A 513 -20.09 -3.01 12.24
N ASP A 514 -20.86 -2.46 13.17
CA ASP A 514 -22.25 -2.84 13.31
C ASP A 514 -23.12 -2.06 12.31
N SER A 515 -24.27 -2.64 11.97
CA SER A 515 -25.18 -2.02 11.00
C SER A 515 -25.77 -0.70 11.50
N GLY A 516 -25.59 -0.32 12.76
CA GLY A 516 -26.03 0.96 13.34
C GLY A 516 -24.97 2.06 13.38
N GLU A 517 -23.76 1.79 12.87
CA GLU A 517 -22.60 2.66 13.01
C GLU A 517 -22.26 3.42 11.73
N ALA A 518 -21.49 4.50 11.88
CA ALA A 518 -20.85 5.24 10.82
C ALA A 518 -19.35 5.31 11.07
N VAL A 519 -18.57 5.33 9.99
CA VAL A 519 -17.11 5.44 10.03
C VAL A 519 -16.62 6.49 9.06
N LEU A 520 -15.69 7.32 9.51
CA LEU A 520 -14.95 8.25 8.69
C LEU A 520 -13.64 7.59 8.25
N LEU A 521 -13.50 7.34 6.95
CA LEU A 521 -12.33 6.73 6.34
C LEU A 521 -11.40 7.79 5.78
N ARG A 522 -10.11 7.65 6.08
CA ARG A 522 -9.04 8.35 5.39
C ARG A 522 -8.85 7.77 3.98
N PRO A 523 -8.21 8.51 3.05
CA PRO A 523 -7.88 8.01 1.72
C PRO A 523 -7.06 6.71 1.70
N ASP A 524 -6.27 6.45 2.73
CA ASP A 524 -5.48 5.22 2.91
C ASP A 524 -6.28 4.05 3.53
N GLY A 525 -7.60 4.24 3.73
CA GLY A 525 -8.53 3.23 4.24
C GLY A 525 -8.50 3.02 5.75
N HIS A 526 -7.71 3.79 6.50
CA HIS A 526 -7.76 3.75 7.97
C HIS A 526 -8.93 4.58 8.50
N VAL A 527 -9.54 4.09 9.57
CA VAL A 527 -10.65 4.77 10.22
C VAL A 527 -10.11 5.95 11.05
N ALA A 528 -10.58 7.14 10.73
CA ALA A 528 -10.29 8.39 11.43
C ALA A 528 -11.28 8.70 12.56
N TRP A 529 -12.48 8.13 12.47
CA TRP A 529 -13.55 8.23 13.47
C TRP A 529 -14.55 7.10 13.25
N ALA A 530 -15.16 6.59 14.33
CA ALA A 530 -16.22 5.61 14.30
C ALA A 530 -17.22 5.93 15.42
N GLY A 531 -18.52 5.79 15.16
CA GLY A 531 -19.56 6.05 16.15
C GLY A 531 -20.96 6.05 15.55
N THR A 532 -21.92 6.58 16.29
CA THR A 532 -23.34 6.60 15.93
C THR A 532 -23.78 7.96 15.35
N GLY A 533 -25.02 8.02 14.85
CA GLY A 533 -25.63 9.26 14.34
C GLY A 533 -25.88 10.35 15.40
N GLU A 534 -25.63 10.08 16.68
CA GLU A 534 -25.78 11.05 17.77
C GLU A 534 -24.47 11.81 18.05
N GLU A 535 -23.32 11.24 17.69
CA GLU A 535 -21.98 11.72 18.06
C GLU A 535 -21.39 12.70 17.03
N THR A 536 -22.24 13.57 16.47
CA THR A 536 -21.85 14.51 15.42
C THR A 536 -20.79 15.54 15.85
N GLY A 537 -20.67 15.82 17.15
CA GLY A 537 -19.61 16.66 17.71
C GLY A 537 -18.22 16.04 17.50
N ALA A 538 -18.05 14.78 17.93
CA ALA A 538 -16.82 14.03 17.75
C ALA A 538 -16.47 13.83 16.25
N LEU A 539 -17.46 13.59 15.41
CA LEU A 539 -17.27 13.56 13.95
C LEU A 539 -16.72 14.90 13.42
N THR A 540 -17.28 16.02 13.88
CA THR A 540 -16.85 17.37 13.45
C THR A 540 -15.42 17.65 13.88
N GLU A 541 -15.03 17.22 15.08
CA GLU A 541 -13.64 17.32 15.56
C GLU A 541 -12.69 16.48 14.71
N ALA A 542 -13.06 15.24 14.38
CA ALA A 542 -12.27 14.38 13.50
C ALA A 542 -12.13 14.97 12.09
N LEU A 543 -13.20 15.51 11.51
CA LEU A 543 -13.17 16.19 10.21
C LEU A 543 -12.21 17.39 10.22
N ARG A 544 -12.22 18.20 11.29
CA ARG A 544 -11.28 19.33 11.45
C ARG A 544 -9.84 18.85 11.60
N TYR A 545 -9.62 17.84 12.43
CA TYR A 545 -8.30 17.29 12.72
C TYR A 545 -7.64 16.69 11.48
N TRP A 546 -8.38 15.89 10.70
CA TRP A 546 -7.82 15.18 9.55
C TRP A 546 -7.89 15.99 8.25
N PHE A 547 -8.96 16.79 8.07
CA PHE A 547 -9.27 17.39 6.78
C PHE A 547 -9.37 18.91 6.80
N GLY A 548 -9.09 19.56 7.93
CA GLY A 548 -8.99 21.01 8.05
C GLY A 548 -10.33 21.70 8.30
N PRO A 549 -10.35 23.05 8.30
CA PRO A 549 -11.58 23.80 8.50
C PRO A 549 -12.60 23.51 7.39
N PRO A 550 -13.91 23.76 7.63
CA PRO A 550 -14.96 23.71 6.61
C PRO A 550 -14.63 24.48 5.32
N ASP A 551 -15.20 24.05 4.20
CA ASP A 551 -15.16 24.77 2.93
C ASP A 551 -15.83 26.16 3.12
N VAL A 552 -15.16 27.22 2.68
CA VAL A 552 -15.69 28.59 2.82
C VAL A 552 -16.73 28.82 1.70
N GLY A 553 -18.02 28.59 2.00
CA GLY A 553 -19.15 29.05 1.18
C GLY A 553 -20.18 27.98 0.77
N SER A 554 -21.41 28.14 1.29
CA SER A 554 -22.72 27.52 0.93
C SER A 554 -23.07 26.20 1.64
N PRO A 555 -24.27 26.16 2.28
CA PRO A 555 -25.52 26.29 1.54
C PRO A 555 -26.17 27.67 1.69
N ARG A 556 -26.54 28.27 0.56
CA ARG A 556 -27.63 29.24 0.51
C ARG A 556 -28.91 28.54 0.96
N THR A 557 -29.44 28.92 2.11
CA THR A 557 -30.85 28.71 2.45
C THR A 557 -31.70 29.63 1.55
N GLY A 558 -32.17 29.08 0.43
CA GLY A 558 -33.24 29.69 -0.37
C GLY A 558 -34.57 28.99 -0.09
N PRO A 559 -35.69 29.70 0.10
CA PRO A 559 -36.99 29.08 0.35
C PRO A 559 -37.50 28.32 -0.89
N PRO A 560 -38.42 27.35 -0.71
CA PRO A 560 -38.87 26.48 -1.79
C PRO A 560 -39.79 27.27 -2.72
N ASN A 561 -39.43 27.40 -4.00
CA ASN A 561 -40.36 27.93 -4.98
C ASN A 561 -40.81 26.85 -5.98
N SER A 562 -42.05 26.44 -5.73
CA SER A 562 -43.08 25.93 -6.63
C SER A 562 -42.86 25.93 -8.16
N GLY A 563 -43.19 24.78 -8.77
CA GLY A 563 -43.89 24.70 -10.06
C GLY A 563 -43.05 24.43 -11.32
N PRO A 564 -43.45 23.46 -12.18
CA PRO A 564 -42.82 23.25 -13.49
C PRO A 564 -43.30 24.31 -14.50
N PRO A 565 -42.48 24.71 -15.49
CA PRO A 565 -42.90 25.67 -16.49
C PRO A 565 -43.87 25.03 -17.50
N ASN A 566 -45.03 25.69 -17.67
CA ASN A 566 -45.96 25.49 -18.77
C ASN A 566 -45.28 25.77 -20.12
N SER A 567 -45.43 24.83 -21.06
CA SER A 567 -45.22 25.06 -22.49
C SER A 567 -46.37 25.88 -23.06
N PRO A 568 -46.13 26.94 -23.87
CA PRO A 568 -47.18 27.57 -24.65
C PRO A 568 -47.36 26.87 -26.01
N GLN A 569 -48.58 26.41 -26.28
CA GLN A 569 -49.11 26.22 -27.63
C GLN A 569 -49.75 27.53 -28.15
N ASP A 570 -49.92 27.55 -29.48
CA ASP A 570 -50.61 28.52 -30.35
C ASP A 570 -49.82 29.80 -30.72
N GLY A 571 -49.74 30.24 -31.96
CA GLY A 571 -50.36 29.81 -33.21
C GLY A 571 -50.35 30.96 -34.23
N ALA A 572 -50.16 30.59 -35.51
CA ALA A 572 -50.75 31.20 -36.71
C ALA A 572 -49.99 32.28 -37.55
N ARG A 573 -49.93 31.95 -38.86
CA ARG A 573 -49.91 32.78 -40.11
C ARG A 573 -48.58 33.37 -40.57
N SER A 574 -48.23 33.50 -41.86
CA SER A 574 -48.72 33.01 -43.16
C SER A 574 -47.80 33.61 -44.25
N ALA A 575 -47.66 32.90 -45.38
CA ALA A 575 -47.29 33.37 -46.74
C ALA A 575 -45.82 33.70 -47.07
N ALA A 576 -45.22 32.91 -47.98
CA ALA A 576 -44.98 33.30 -49.39
C ALA A 576 -43.97 32.34 -50.08
N ALA A 577 -44.44 31.56 -51.06
CA ALA A 577 -43.65 31.06 -52.20
C ALA A 577 -43.73 32.10 -53.36
N PRO A 578 -43.19 31.91 -54.59
CA PRO A 578 -42.34 30.85 -55.20
C PRO A 578 -41.15 31.51 -56.01
N PRO A 579 -40.61 31.01 -57.15
CA PRO A 579 -40.52 29.68 -57.81
C PRO A 579 -39.03 29.22 -57.93
N SER A 580 -38.62 28.05 -58.46
CA SER A 580 -39.06 27.15 -59.54
C SER A 580 -38.68 25.70 -59.25
#